data_AF-A0A9D5WGS7-F1
#
_entry.id   AF-A0A9D5WGS7-F1
#
_cell.length_a   1.000
_cell.length_b   1.000
_cell.length_c   1.000
_cell.angle_alpha   90.00
_cell.angle_beta   90.00
_cell.angle_gamma   90.00
#
_symmetry.space_group_name_H-M   'P 1'
#
loop_
_entity.id
_entity.type
_entity.pdbx_description
1 polymer ?
#
loop_
_entity_poly.entity_id
_entity_poly.type
_entity_poly.pdbx_seq_one_letter_code
_entity_poly.pdbx_strand_id
1 'polypeptide(L)'
;GCSSSELERRARLMLRTLLEEYQCFRIRTIDSFFQELIRSFAHELGHSGALRLETDTAYVHSYAIQALFADIDQGKADKTLRDWIMHLALDSIDQGRSIRVETGLKNFAGQLEREAVKKQLIAGTFPHHEDLDALEQSLRAYRAWAKAEVMRIHQGFLDELQRAGLTLQDLSYGEQGALAAVLHAAKLEGTSLLKAKAPLTSAKRWQDWQGTGYSAEALLKKGQEGKAAGLSAATLAELGEAFDQLCRYHAPSLEAVTAMLRQLSFYRLLIKIKEKLDTLRNTERLSVLSDAPTLIAHLLRHVDPGQSPFFYERIGTRIAHHMIDEFQDTSQMQYENFLPLLREAVGNGQDSLLVGDAKQSIY
;
A
#
# COMPACT_ATOMS: atom_id res chain seq x y z
N GLY A 1 11.91 -51.25 5.71
CA GLY A 1 12.35 -50.63 4.43
C GLY A 1 12.30 -51.66 3.33
N CYS A 2 11.98 -51.25 2.10
CA CYS A 2 11.89 -52.13 0.93
C CYS A 2 13.29 -52.61 0.47
N SER A 3 13.41 -53.83 -0.07
CA SER A 3 14.66 -54.30 -0.70
C SER A 3 14.84 -53.65 -2.08
N SER A 4 16.09 -53.56 -2.57
CA SER A 4 16.39 -52.97 -3.88
C SER A 4 15.64 -53.66 -5.02
N SER A 5 15.53 -54.99 -4.98
CA SER A 5 14.83 -55.78 -5.98
C SER A 5 13.31 -55.54 -5.95
N GLU A 6 12.73 -55.39 -4.76
CA GLU A 6 11.31 -55.08 -4.62
C GLU A 6 11.00 -53.65 -5.08
N LEU A 7 11.91 -52.70 -4.81
CA LEU A 7 11.77 -51.32 -5.26
C LEU A 7 11.85 -51.22 -6.79
N GLU A 8 12.78 -51.94 -7.41
CA GLU A 8 12.90 -52.03 -8.87
C GLU A 8 11.65 -52.64 -9.52
N ARG A 9 11.12 -53.73 -8.94
CA ARG A 9 9.89 -54.39 -9.40
C ARG A 9 8.69 -53.44 -9.30
N ARG A 10 8.54 -52.72 -8.17
CA ARG A 10 7.46 -51.74 -7.96
C ARG A 10 7.57 -50.56 -8.92
N ALA A 11 8.78 -50.01 -9.12
CA ALA A 11 9.00 -48.91 -10.05
C ALA A 11 8.65 -49.30 -11.49
N ARG A 12 9.05 -50.51 -11.93
CA ARG A 12 8.68 -51.03 -13.27
C ARG A 12 7.18 -51.20 -13.44
N LEU A 13 6.50 -51.73 -12.42
CA LEU A 13 5.05 -51.89 -12.46
C LEU A 13 4.35 -50.53 -12.53
N MET A 14 4.76 -49.58 -11.67
CA MET A 14 4.20 -48.24 -11.63
C MET A 14 4.42 -47.48 -12.95
N LEU A 15 5.62 -47.55 -13.52
CA LEU A 15 5.91 -46.95 -14.81
C LEU A 15 5.00 -47.51 -15.91
N ARG A 16 4.77 -48.83 -15.91
CA ARG A 16 3.87 -49.46 -16.87
C ARG A 16 2.43 -48.99 -16.67
N THR A 17 1.94 -48.93 -15.43
CA THR A 17 0.60 -48.40 -15.11
C THR A 17 0.46 -46.94 -15.54
N LEU A 18 1.47 -46.09 -15.31
CA LEU A 18 1.47 -44.69 -15.75
C LEU A 18 1.42 -44.55 -17.27
N LEU A 19 2.05 -45.47 -18.01
CA LEU A 19 2.02 -45.46 -19.48
C LEU A 19 0.68 -45.99 -20.03
N GLU A 20 0.10 -47.01 -19.39
CA GLU A 20 -1.20 -47.58 -19.78
C GLU A 20 -2.36 -46.63 -19.42
N GLU A 21 -2.29 -45.94 -18.28
CA GLU A 21 -3.31 -45.02 -17.76
C GLU A 21 -2.82 -43.57 -17.67
N TYR A 22 -2.08 -43.08 -18.67
CA TYR A 22 -1.47 -41.74 -18.62
C TYR A 22 -2.47 -40.60 -18.34
N GLN A 23 -3.74 -40.77 -18.72
CA GLN A 23 -4.82 -39.82 -18.46
C GLN A 23 -5.12 -39.61 -16.96
N CYS A 24 -4.75 -40.58 -16.11
CA CYS A 24 -4.90 -40.54 -14.65
C CYS A 24 -3.75 -39.78 -13.98
N PHE A 25 -2.69 -39.41 -14.72
CA PHE A 25 -1.53 -38.70 -14.20
C PHE A 25 -1.35 -37.35 -14.89
N ARG A 26 -1.38 -36.26 -14.12
CA ARG A 26 -1.37 -34.88 -14.64
C ARG A 26 -0.26 -34.08 -13.99
N ILE A 27 0.73 -33.66 -14.77
CA ILE A 27 1.76 -32.68 -14.36
C ILE A 27 1.47 -31.36 -15.06
N ARG A 28 1.33 -30.28 -14.29
CA ARG A 28 1.03 -28.93 -14.78
C ARG A 28 1.34 -27.89 -13.70
N THR A 29 1.51 -26.64 -14.12
CA THR A 29 1.54 -25.52 -13.19
C THR A 29 0.15 -25.26 -12.61
N ILE A 30 0.12 -24.68 -11.41
CA ILE A 30 -1.11 -24.25 -10.72
C ILE A 30 -1.97 -23.34 -11.61
N ASP A 31 -1.36 -22.38 -12.30
CA ASP A 31 -2.09 -21.47 -13.19
C ASP A 31 -2.70 -22.22 -14.38
N SER A 32 -1.95 -23.13 -15.00
CA SER A 32 -2.46 -23.93 -16.12
C SER A 32 -3.64 -24.80 -15.69
N PHE A 33 -3.59 -25.34 -14.46
CA PHE A 33 -4.70 -26.05 -13.86
C PHE A 33 -5.93 -25.14 -13.73
N PHE A 34 -5.79 -23.99 -13.08
CA PHE A 34 -6.90 -23.04 -12.90
C PHE A 34 -7.46 -22.50 -14.21
N GLN A 35 -6.63 -22.28 -15.22
CA GLN A 35 -7.10 -21.90 -16.55
C GLN A 35 -7.88 -23.03 -17.24
N GLU A 36 -7.47 -24.29 -17.08
CA GLU A 36 -8.27 -25.44 -17.56
C GLU A 36 -9.60 -25.51 -16.82
N LEU A 37 -9.60 -25.29 -15.50
CA LEU A 37 -10.83 -25.23 -14.70
C LEU A 37 -11.79 -24.20 -15.31
N ILE A 38 -11.36 -22.94 -15.37
CA ILE A 38 -12.17 -21.83 -15.88
C ILE A 38 -12.64 -22.13 -17.31
N ARG A 39 -11.79 -22.64 -18.21
CA ARG A 39 -12.20 -23.02 -19.57
C ARG A 39 -13.27 -24.12 -19.60
N SER A 40 -13.14 -25.13 -18.74
CA SER A 40 -14.08 -26.25 -18.70
C SER A 40 -15.47 -25.84 -18.21
N PHE A 41 -15.56 -24.78 -17.39
CA PHE A 41 -16.81 -24.20 -16.91
C PHE A 41 -17.23 -22.96 -17.69
N ALA A 42 -16.36 -22.38 -18.53
CA ALA A 42 -16.67 -21.20 -19.35
C ALA A 42 -17.84 -21.47 -20.30
N HIS A 43 -18.01 -22.71 -20.76
CA HIS A 43 -19.16 -23.10 -21.58
C HIS A 43 -20.48 -23.10 -20.78
N GLU A 44 -20.43 -23.45 -19.49
CA GLU A 44 -21.58 -23.47 -18.58
C GLU A 44 -21.91 -22.06 -18.07
N LEU A 45 -20.89 -21.27 -17.75
CA LEU A 45 -20.98 -19.81 -17.60
C LEU A 45 -21.43 -19.13 -18.93
N GLY A 46 -21.23 -19.80 -20.06
CA GLY A 46 -21.61 -19.35 -21.40
C GLY A 46 -23.07 -19.62 -21.75
N HIS A 47 -23.72 -20.62 -21.13
CA HIS A 47 -25.16 -20.88 -21.31
C HIS A 47 -26.05 -19.82 -20.63
N SER A 48 -25.49 -19.05 -19.68
CA SER A 48 -26.09 -17.80 -19.17
C SER A 48 -25.70 -16.55 -19.98
N GLY A 49 -24.88 -16.70 -21.03
CA GLY A 49 -24.70 -15.73 -22.12
C GLY A 49 -23.62 -14.65 -21.95
N ALA A 50 -22.68 -14.70 -21.00
CA ALA A 50 -22.02 -13.47 -20.55
C ALA A 50 -20.48 -13.39 -20.45
N LEU A 51 -19.65 -14.27 -21.02
CA LEU A 51 -18.19 -14.17 -20.85
C LEU A 51 -17.36 -14.43 -22.13
N ARG A 52 -16.61 -13.43 -22.59
CA ARG A 52 -15.50 -13.57 -23.55
C ARG A 52 -14.19 -13.68 -22.78
N LEU A 53 -13.50 -14.81 -22.94
CA LEU A 53 -12.20 -15.02 -22.31
C LEU A 53 -11.10 -14.37 -23.15
N GLU A 54 -10.43 -13.37 -22.58
CA GLU A 54 -9.28 -12.71 -23.18
C GLU A 54 -7.98 -13.26 -22.59
N THR A 55 -6.92 -13.39 -23.39
CA THR A 55 -5.65 -13.95 -22.89
C THR A 55 -4.62 -12.88 -22.57
N ASP A 56 -4.75 -11.67 -23.14
CA ASP A 56 -3.78 -10.60 -23.00
C ASP A 56 -4.22 -9.54 -21.97
N THR A 57 -3.57 -9.54 -20.80
CA THR A 57 -3.78 -8.53 -19.75
C THR A 57 -3.23 -7.15 -20.15
N ALA A 58 -2.16 -7.10 -20.95
CA ALA A 58 -1.52 -5.86 -21.36
C ALA A 58 -2.41 -5.07 -22.34
N TYR A 59 -3.18 -5.77 -23.17
CA TYR A 59 -4.24 -5.17 -23.99
C TYR A 59 -5.27 -4.44 -23.12
N VAL A 60 -5.79 -5.11 -22.09
CA VAL A 60 -6.83 -4.59 -21.19
C VAL A 60 -6.36 -3.33 -20.44
N HIS A 61 -5.12 -3.33 -19.91
CA HIS A 61 -4.55 -2.13 -19.29
C HIS A 61 -4.31 -1.00 -20.29
N SER A 62 -3.84 -1.32 -21.49
CA SER A 62 -3.60 -0.31 -22.54
C SER A 62 -4.91 0.36 -22.96
N TYR A 63 -5.98 -0.41 -23.10
CA TYR A 63 -7.31 0.14 -23.40
C TYR A 63 -7.78 1.09 -22.29
N ALA A 64 -7.69 0.69 -21.02
CA ALA A 64 -8.14 1.53 -19.91
C ALA A 64 -7.43 2.89 -19.87
N ILE A 65 -6.14 2.91 -20.20
CA ILE A 65 -5.33 4.13 -20.28
C ILE A 65 -5.71 4.97 -21.50
N GLN A 66 -5.93 4.35 -22.66
CA GLN A 66 -6.43 5.07 -23.84
C GLN A 66 -7.81 5.67 -23.58
N ALA A 67 -8.71 4.95 -22.90
CA ALA A 67 -10.02 5.45 -22.51
C ALA A 67 -9.91 6.62 -21.53
N LEU A 68 -8.91 6.61 -20.63
CA LEU A 68 -8.62 7.73 -19.74
C LEU A 68 -8.17 8.96 -20.52
N PHE A 69 -7.27 8.81 -21.50
CA PHE A 69 -6.85 9.91 -22.37
C PHE A 69 -7.98 10.43 -23.27
N ALA A 70 -8.81 9.53 -23.80
CA ALA A 70 -9.97 9.91 -24.60
C ALA A 70 -10.96 10.79 -23.81
N ASP A 71 -11.19 10.51 -22.52
CA ASP A 71 -12.00 11.37 -21.66
C ASP A 71 -11.40 12.78 -21.53
N ILE A 72 -10.07 12.88 -21.43
CA ILE A 72 -9.34 14.15 -21.31
C ILE A 72 -9.48 14.98 -22.57
N ASP A 73 -9.32 14.34 -23.74
CA ASP A 73 -9.41 14.97 -25.05
C ASP A 73 -10.84 15.39 -25.39
N GLN A 74 -11.84 14.59 -24.99
CA GLN A 74 -13.26 14.88 -25.20
C GLN A 74 -13.83 15.92 -24.23
N GLY A 75 -13.02 16.48 -23.33
CA GLY A 75 -13.47 17.42 -22.30
C GLY A 75 -14.42 16.81 -21.27
N LYS A 76 -14.47 15.48 -21.18
CA LYS A 76 -15.24 14.71 -20.18
C LYS A 76 -14.44 14.49 -18.90
N ALA A 77 -13.13 14.73 -18.94
CA ALA A 77 -12.30 14.73 -17.75
C ALA A 77 -12.52 16.00 -16.94
N ASP A 78 -12.91 15.83 -15.68
CA ASP A 78 -12.87 16.91 -14.71
C ASP A 78 -11.46 17.47 -14.57
N LYS A 79 -11.35 18.76 -14.23
CA LYS A 79 -10.10 19.47 -13.95
C LYS A 79 -9.18 18.66 -13.00
N THR A 80 -9.79 17.91 -12.08
CA THR A 80 -9.16 17.03 -11.10
C THR A 80 -8.34 15.88 -11.72
N LEU A 81 -8.80 15.25 -12.80
CA LEU A 81 -8.06 14.14 -13.42
C LEU A 81 -6.75 14.61 -14.06
N ARG A 82 -6.77 15.79 -14.70
CA ARG A 82 -5.56 16.40 -15.27
C ARG A 82 -4.54 16.71 -14.18
N ASP A 83 -4.99 17.20 -13.04
CA ASP A 83 -4.12 17.50 -11.89
C ASP A 83 -3.46 16.20 -11.35
N TRP A 84 -4.19 15.09 -11.26
CA TRP A 84 -3.63 13.82 -10.80
C TRP A 84 -2.57 13.26 -11.77
N ILE A 85 -2.80 13.36 -13.07
CA ILE A 85 -1.83 12.94 -14.10
C ILE A 85 -0.60 13.86 -14.08
N MET A 86 -0.80 15.17 -13.87
CA MET A 86 0.29 16.12 -13.72
C MET A 86 1.16 15.78 -12.51
N HIS A 87 0.55 15.45 -11.38
CA HIS A 87 1.29 15.01 -10.19
C HIS A 87 2.15 13.75 -10.47
N LEU A 88 1.68 12.83 -11.32
CA LEU A 88 2.46 11.65 -11.74
C LEU A 88 3.64 12.01 -12.63
N ALA A 89 3.46 12.95 -13.54
CA ALA A 89 4.55 13.44 -14.37
C ALA A 89 5.61 14.15 -13.51
N LEU A 90 5.19 15.02 -12.58
CA LEU A 90 6.10 15.75 -11.68
C LEU A 90 6.87 14.80 -10.75
N ASP A 91 6.20 13.83 -10.13
CA ASP A 91 6.87 12.83 -9.28
C ASP A 91 7.87 11.96 -10.06
N SER A 92 7.59 11.68 -11.34
CA SER A 92 8.53 10.97 -12.20
C SER A 92 9.78 11.80 -12.48
N ILE A 93 9.62 13.12 -12.68
CA ILE A 93 10.74 14.07 -12.87
C ILE A 93 11.58 14.15 -11.60
N ASP A 94 10.95 14.32 -10.45
CA ASP A 94 11.64 14.44 -9.15
C ASP A 94 12.49 13.20 -8.83
N GLN A 95 12.07 12.03 -9.32
CA GLN A 95 12.78 10.76 -9.14
C GLN A 95 13.78 10.45 -10.27
N GLY A 96 14.01 11.37 -11.21
CA GLY A 96 14.91 11.17 -12.35
C GLY A 96 14.45 10.09 -13.34
N ARG A 97 13.15 9.77 -13.34
CA ARG A 97 12.54 8.77 -14.23
C ARG A 97 12.03 9.43 -15.52
N SER A 98 11.80 8.61 -16.54
CA SER A 98 11.28 9.06 -17.83
C SER A 98 9.86 9.66 -17.69
N ILE A 99 9.63 10.80 -18.35
CA ILE A 99 8.37 11.59 -18.33
C ILE A 99 7.25 10.91 -19.14
N ARG A 100 7.48 9.74 -19.74
CA ARG A 100 6.47 9.07 -20.57
C ARG A 100 5.23 8.69 -19.74
N VAL A 101 4.24 9.59 -19.74
CA VAL A 101 3.03 9.52 -18.91
C VAL A 101 2.28 8.21 -19.17
N GLU A 102 2.14 7.80 -20.42
CA GLU A 102 1.48 6.54 -20.77
C GLU A 102 2.20 5.33 -20.15
N THR A 103 3.53 5.29 -20.21
CA THR A 103 4.32 4.22 -19.57
C THR A 103 4.22 4.28 -18.05
N GLY A 104 4.24 5.48 -17.47
CA GLY A 104 4.03 5.70 -16.03
C GLY A 104 2.66 5.19 -15.59
N LEU A 105 1.60 5.52 -16.34
CA LEU A 105 0.24 5.05 -16.11
C LEU A 105 0.10 3.54 -16.26
N LYS A 106 0.76 2.92 -17.25
CA LYS A 106 0.78 1.45 -17.43
C LYS A 106 1.41 0.75 -16.23
N ASN A 107 2.59 1.22 -15.81
CA ASN A 107 3.27 0.69 -14.64
C ASN A 107 2.44 0.89 -13.37
N PHE A 108 1.75 2.01 -13.28
CA PHE A 108 0.88 2.33 -12.15
C PHE A 108 -0.42 1.51 -12.15
N ALA A 109 -1.02 1.25 -13.32
CA ALA A 109 -2.17 0.36 -13.47
C ALA A 109 -1.85 -1.08 -13.03
N GLY A 110 -0.61 -1.53 -13.23
CA GLY A 110 -0.13 -2.82 -12.74
C GLY A 110 -0.19 -2.97 -11.20
N GLN A 111 -0.38 -1.89 -10.44
CA GLN A 111 -0.63 -1.98 -9.00
C GLN A 111 -1.96 -2.69 -8.69
N LEU A 112 -2.95 -2.64 -9.59
CA LEU A 112 -4.21 -3.39 -9.47
C LEU A 112 -4.00 -4.90 -9.54
N GLU A 113 -2.89 -5.33 -10.13
CA GLU A 113 -2.56 -6.75 -10.28
C GLU A 113 -1.90 -7.36 -9.03
N ARG A 114 -1.58 -6.53 -8.02
CA ARG A 114 -1.03 -7.03 -6.75
C ARG A 114 -2.08 -7.85 -6.00
N GLU A 115 -1.69 -9.01 -5.49
CA GLU A 115 -2.63 -9.94 -4.84
C GLU A 115 -3.42 -9.29 -3.70
N ALA A 116 -2.78 -8.49 -2.84
CA ALA A 116 -3.45 -7.75 -1.77
C ALA A 116 -4.56 -6.83 -2.29
N VAL A 117 -4.34 -6.17 -3.44
CA VAL A 117 -5.33 -5.31 -4.09
C VAL A 117 -6.43 -6.15 -4.73
N LYS A 118 -6.10 -7.26 -5.40
CA LYS A 118 -7.09 -8.20 -5.94
C LYS A 118 -8.01 -8.74 -4.86
N LYS A 119 -7.48 -9.08 -3.67
CA LYS A 119 -8.30 -9.50 -2.52
C LYS A 119 -9.28 -8.40 -2.08
N GLN A 120 -8.85 -7.14 -2.02
CA GLN A 120 -9.75 -6.01 -1.71
C GLN A 120 -10.82 -5.82 -2.79
N LEU A 121 -10.46 -5.95 -4.06
CA LEU A 121 -11.39 -5.88 -5.18
C LEU A 121 -12.45 -7.00 -5.10
N ILE A 122 -12.03 -8.25 -4.86
CA ILE A 122 -12.95 -9.38 -4.67
C ILE A 122 -13.84 -9.17 -3.44
N ALA A 123 -13.28 -8.65 -2.34
CA ALA A 123 -13.98 -8.41 -1.09
C ALA A 123 -14.98 -7.24 -1.18
N GLY A 124 -14.83 -6.35 -2.16
CA GLY A 124 -15.60 -5.11 -2.27
C GLY A 124 -15.14 -4.04 -1.27
N THR A 125 -13.91 -4.15 -0.75
CA THR A 125 -13.32 -3.23 0.22
C THR A 125 -12.29 -2.29 -0.39
N PHE A 126 -12.11 -2.35 -1.72
CA PHE A 126 -11.25 -1.41 -2.43
C PHE A 126 -11.81 0.02 -2.30
N PRO A 127 -10.98 1.03 -1.96
CA PRO A 127 -11.45 2.39 -1.71
C PRO A 127 -12.15 3.04 -2.90
N HIS A 128 -13.13 3.89 -2.60
CA HIS A 128 -13.81 4.78 -3.55
C HIS A 128 -13.28 6.21 -3.43
N HIS A 129 -13.65 7.07 -4.38
CA HIS A 129 -13.25 8.48 -4.35
C HIS A 129 -13.71 9.21 -3.07
N GLU A 130 -14.90 8.89 -2.57
CA GLU A 130 -15.47 9.47 -1.35
C GLU A 130 -14.65 9.11 -0.09
N ASP A 131 -14.13 7.88 -0.01
CA ASP A 131 -13.25 7.44 1.09
C ASP A 131 -11.98 8.30 1.13
N LEU A 132 -11.44 8.64 -0.04
CA LEU A 132 -10.26 9.48 -0.17
C LEU A 132 -10.55 10.95 0.16
N ASP A 133 -11.78 11.42 -0.09
CA ASP A 133 -12.20 12.78 0.29
C ASP A 133 -12.27 12.93 1.81
N ALA A 134 -12.89 11.97 2.50
CA ALA A 134 -12.95 11.94 3.96
C ALA A 134 -11.55 11.85 4.59
N LEU A 135 -10.67 11.02 4.01
CA LEU A 135 -9.29 10.90 4.43
C LEU A 135 -8.53 12.21 4.20
N GLU A 136 -8.63 12.82 3.01
CA GLU A 136 -7.97 14.08 2.68
C GLU A 136 -8.38 15.20 3.62
N GLN A 137 -9.68 15.32 3.91
CA GLN A 137 -10.20 16.30 4.86
C GLN A 137 -9.59 16.11 6.26
N SER A 138 -9.53 14.87 6.74
CA SER A 138 -8.95 14.52 8.04
C SER A 138 -7.45 14.85 8.11
N LEU A 139 -6.70 14.50 7.06
CA LEU A 139 -5.27 14.79 6.94
C LEU A 139 -4.99 16.29 6.89
N ARG A 140 -5.77 17.05 6.12
CA ARG A 140 -5.65 18.52 6.02
C ARG A 140 -6.02 19.20 7.33
N ALA A 141 -7.06 18.72 8.02
CA ALA A 141 -7.46 19.24 9.34
C ALA A 141 -6.35 19.04 10.37
N TYR A 142 -5.74 17.85 10.42
CA TYR A 142 -4.62 17.57 11.31
C TYR A 142 -3.40 18.46 11.03
N ARG A 143 -3.05 18.64 9.75
CA ARG A 143 -1.97 19.55 9.33
C ARG A 143 -2.27 21.00 9.68
N ALA A 144 -3.52 21.44 9.51
CA ALA A 144 -3.96 22.79 9.85
C ALA A 144 -3.91 23.04 11.37
N TRP A 145 -4.33 22.06 12.17
CA TRP A 145 -4.19 22.09 13.62
C TRP A 145 -2.71 22.20 14.05
N ALA A 146 -1.83 21.37 13.51
CA ALA A 146 -0.41 21.41 13.84
C ALA A 146 0.23 22.75 13.45
N LYS A 147 -0.14 23.31 12.29
CA LYS A 147 0.25 24.67 11.88
C LYS A 147 -0.19 25.69 12.93
N ALA A 148 -1.45 25.66 13.35
CA ALA A 148 -1.99 26.59 14.34
C ALA A 148 -1.23 26.48 15.67
N GLU A 149 -0.90 25.26 16.10
CA GLU A 149 -0.19 25.02 17.36
C GLU A 149 1.25 25.52 17.31
N VAL A 150 1.97 25.27 16.21
CA VAL A 150 3.31 25.83 15.98
C VAL A 150 3.28 27.36 16.02
N MET A 151 2.31 27.97 15.33
CA MET A 151 2.18 29.43 15.30
C MET A 151 1.81 30.02 16.67
N ARG A 152 0.97 29.32 17.44
CA ARG A 152 0.63 29.70 18.82
C ARG A 152 1.87 29.72 19.72
N ILE A 153 2.67 28.67 19.67
CA ILE A 153 3.92 28.55 20.44
C ILE A 153 4.92 29.62 19.99
N HIS A 154 5.10 29.77 18.67
CA HIS A 154 5.99 30.77 18.08
C HIS A 154 5.63 32.19 18.52
N GLN A 155 4.34 32.56 18.44
CA GLN A 155 3.86 33.86 18.87
C GLN A 155 4.04 34.06 20.37
N GLY A 156 3.78 33.03 21.19
CA GLY A 156 4.01 33.09 22.64
C GLY A 156 5.46 33.42 22.99
N PHE A 157 6.43 32.86 22.26
CA PHE A 157 7.85 33.21 22.45
C PHE A 157 8.13 34.66 22.04
N LEU A 158 7.55 35.16 20.95
CA LEU A 158 7.75 36.54 20.52
C LEU A 158 7.13 37.55 21.48
N ASP A 159 5.92 37.27 21.98
CA ASP A 159 5.21 38.12 22.94
C ASP A 159 6.01 38.25 24.24
N GLU A 160 6.60 37.14 24.70
CA GLU A 160 7.42 37.12 25.91
C GLU A 160 8.72 37.92 25.76
N LEU A 161 9.37 37.84 24.58
CA LEU A 161 10.53 38.68 24.27
C LEU A 161 10.14 40.16 24.19
N GLN A 162 9.01 40.47 23.54
CA GLN A 162 8.53 41.84 23.40
C GLN A 162 8.16 42.46 24.75
N ARG A 163 7.54 41.69 25.66
CA ARG A 163 7.23 42.10 27.03
C ARG A 163 8.49 42.50 27.82
N ALA A 164 9.61 41.83 27.57
CA ALA A 164 10.91 42.14 28.15
C ALA A 164 11.69 43.24 27.39
N GLY A 165 11.13 43.81 26.32
CA GLY A 165 11.80 44.81 25.47
C GLY A 165 12.98 44.24 24.67
N LEU A 166 12.90 42.94 24.32
CA LEU A 166 13.91 42.19 23.61
C LEU A 166 13.43 41.81 22.21
N THR A 167 14.39 41.59 21.31
CA THR A 167 14.18 41.09 19.96
C THR A 167 14.93 39.76 19.77
N LEU A 168 14.64 39.05 18.68
CA LEU A 168 15.36 37.82 18.33
C LEU A 168 16.89 38.05 18.17
N GLN A 169 17.33 39.28 17.90
CA GLN A 169 18.74 39.62 17.77
C GLN A 169 19.46 39.70 19.12
N ASP A 170 18.72 39.89 20.21
CA ASP A 170 19.26 39.96 21.57
C ASP A 170 19.52 38.57 22.16
N LEU A 171 19.02 37.53 21.51
CA LEU A 171 19.24 36.14 21.89
C LEU A 171 20.65 35.67 21.56
N SER A 172 21.22 34.85 22.45
CA SER A 172 22.47 34.13 22.20
C SER A 172 22.35 33.28 20.92
N TYR A 173 23.28 33.47 19.99
CA TYR A 173 23.26 32.88 18.63
C TYR A 173 22.07 33.30 17.74
N GLY A 174 21.28 34.30 18.15
CA GLY A 174 20.15 34.85 17.38
C GLY A 174 19.15 33.77 16.94
N GLU A 175 18.74 33.81 15.67
CA GLU A 175 17.80 32.83 15.09
C GLU A 175 18.35 31.39 15.02
N GLN A 176 19.65 31.19 15.21
CA GLN A 176 20.27 29.87 15.27
C GLN A 176 20.45 29.34 16.71
N GLY A 177 19.99 30.11 17.69
CA GLY A 177 20.05 29.79 19.11
C GLY A 177 18.92 28.88 19.59
N ALA A 178 18.46 29.12 20.82
CA ALA A 178 17.50 28.25 21.52
C ALA A 178 16.15 28.11 20.78
N LEU A 179 15.70 29.16 20.08
CA LEU A 179 14.42 29.17 19.37
C LEU A 179 14.50 28.69 17.92
N ALA A 180 15.67 28.27 17.43
CA ALA A 180 15.88 27.95 16.02
C ALA A 180 14.91 26.92 15.45
N ALA A 181 14.54 25.90 16.25
CA ALA A 181 13.61 24.87 15.82
C ALA A 181 12.17 25.39 15.70
N VAL A 182 11.74 26.24 16.65
CA VAL A 182 10.41 26.86 16.64
C VAL A 182 10.29 27.83 15.46
N LEU A 183 11.30 28.69 15.26
CA LEU A 183 11.37 29.62 14.13
C LEU A 183 11.33 28.89 12.78
N HIS A 184 12.06 27.78 12.68
CA HIS A 184 12.07 26.95 11.48
C HIS A 184 10.71 26.28 11.23
N ALA A 185 10.11 25.68 12.26
CA ALA A 185 8.79 25.06 12.15
C ALA A 185 7.72 26.09 11.77
N ALA A 186 7.76 27.30 12.32
CA ALA A 186 6.86 28.40 11.98
C ALA A 186 7.04 28.84 10.51
N LYS A 187 8.29 28.96 10.04
CA LYS A 187 8.59 29.27 8.63
C LYS A 187 8.07 28.22 7.65
N LEU A 188 8.10 26.95 8.04
CA LEU A 188 7.52 25.85 7.27
C LEU A 188 6.03 25.65 7.53
N GLU A 189 5.39 26.56 8.26
CA GLU A 189 3.97 26.50 8.60
C GLU A 189 3.56 25.16 9.24
N GLY A 190 4.43 24.53 10.03
CA GLY A 190 4.18 23.24 10.66
C GLY A 190 4.12 22.04 9.70
N THR A 191 4.45 22.21 8.41
CA THR A 191 4.54 21.09 7.44
C THR A 191 5.70 20.14 7.75
N SER A 192 6.70 20.63 8.48
CA SER A 192 7.80 19.84 9.01
C SER A 192 8.20 20.40 10.37
N LEU A 193 8.11 19.56 11.39
CA LEU A 193 8.55 19.88 12.76
C LEU A 193 10.02 19.53 13.01
N LEU A 194 10.61 18.70 12.13
CA LEU A 194 11.97 18.21 12.25
C LEU A 194 12.80 18.72 11.07
N LYS A 195 13.91 19.41 11.36
CA LYS A 195 14.90 19.70 10.32
C LYS A 195 15.65 18.40 10.04
N ALA A 196 15.88 18.03 8.78
CA ALA A 196 16.64 16.83 8.38
C ALA A 196 18.07 16.71 8.99
N LYS A 197 18.57 17.77 9.67
CA LYS A 197 19.82 17.79 10.43
C LYS A 197 19.74 18.52 11.78
N ALA A 198 18.56 18.92 12.25
CA ALA A 198 18.42 19.33 13.64
C ALA A 198 17.79 18.14 14.35
N PRO A 199 18.54 17.45 15.23
CA PRO A 199 17.92 16.51 16.16
C PRO A 199 16.78 17.27 16.87
N LEU A 200 15.84 16.66 17.57
CA LEU A 200 15.96 16.43 19.03
C LEU A 200 16.82 17.42 19.86
N THR A 201 17.52 18.41 19.30
CA THR A 201 18.28 19.50 19.90
C THR A 201 17.43 20.66 20.37
N SER A 202 16.17 20.87 19.98
CA SER A 202 15.33 21.80 20.76
C SER A 202 14.92 21.12 22.05
N ALA A 203 14.35 19.91 21.98
CA ALA A 203 14.04 19.03 23.11
C ALA A 203 15.23 18.82 24.05
N LYS A 204 16.37 18.39 23.50
CA LYS A 204 17.60 18.09 24.23
C LYS A 204 18.37 19.35 24.59
N ARG A 205 18.41 20.44 23.81
CA ARG A 205 18.96 21.71 24.34
C ARG A 205 18.05 22.31 25.39
N TRP A 206 16.75 22.09 25.36
CA TRP A 206 15.79 22.55 26.38
C TRP A 206 15.83 21.70 27.65
N GLN A 207 15.95 20.38 27.51
CA GLN A 207 16.18 19.42 28.60
C GLN A 207 17.60 19.54 29.18
N ASP A 208 18.62 19.75 28.34
CA ASP A 208 19.99 20.11 28.78
C ASP A 208 19.97 21.49 29.45
N TRP A 209 19.11 22.41 29.00
CA TRP A 209 18.84 23.66 29.71
C TRP A 209 18.19 23.35 31.08
N GLN A 210 17.31 22.34 31.22
CA GLN A 210 16.69 21.92 32.52
C GLN A 210 17.68 21.30 33.49
N GLY A 211 18.67 20.56 32.98
CA GLY A 211 19.72 19.96 33.79
C GLY A 211 20.82 20.92 34.25
N THR A 212 20.94 22.12 33.66
CA THR A 212 22.07 23.04 33.92
C THR A 212 21.77 24.21 34.85
N GLY A 213 20.54 24.31 35.38
CA GLY A 213 20.15 25.39 36.28
C GLY A 213 19.94 26.69 35.53
N TYR A 214 18.78 26.84 34.92
CA TYR A 214 18.36 28.02 34.17
C TYR A 214 18.57 29.34 34.93
N SER A 215 19.17 30.32 34.26
CA SER A 215 18.74 31.71 34.38
C SER A 215 18.31 32.21 32.99
N ALA A 216 17.29 33.07 32.94
CA ALA A 216 16.86 33.72 31.70
C ALA A 216 17.99 34.54 31.04
N GLU A 217 19.09 34.78 31.77
CA GLU A 217 20.31 35.44 31.29
C GLU A 217 21.04 34.57 30.26
N ALA A 218 20.98 33.24 30.36
CA ALA A 218 21.62 32.31 29.43
C ALA A 218 21.00 32.32 28.02
N LEU A 219 19.76 32.81 27.87
CA LEU A 219 19.13 33.01 26.56
C LEU A 219 19.64 34.25 25.84
N LEU A 220 20.22 35.21 26.56
CA LEU A 220 20.58 36.51 26.05
C LEU A 220 22.06 36.55 25.65
N LYS A 221 22.40 37.43 24.70
CA LYS A 221 23.80 37.74 24.40
C LYS A 221 24.46 38.42 25.59
N LYS A 222 25.77 38.22 25.73
CA LYS A 222 26.61 38.88 26.74
C LYS A 222 26.39 40.40 26.72
N GLY A 223 26.12 41.01 27.88
CA GLY A 223 25.80 42.43 28.00
C GLY A 223 24.32 42.79 27.92
N GLN A 224 23.42 41.83 27.67
CA GLN A 224 21.98 41.97 27.82
C GLN A 224 21.43 41.24 29.06
N GLU A 225 22.29 40.65 29.90
CA GLU A 225 21.88 39.82 31.06
C GLU A 225 20.93 40.57 32.01
N GLY A 226 21.12 41.88 32.21
CA GLY A 226 20.25 42.71 33.07
C GLY A 226 18.80 42.82 32.62
N LYS A 227 18.47 42.47 31.37
CA LYS A 227 17.08 42.41 30.87
C LYS A 227 16.40 41.06 31.13
N ALA A 228 17.12 40.07 31.64
CA ALA A 228 16.59 38.76 31.96
C ALA A 228 15.46 38.80 33.01
N ALA A 229 15.47 39.80 33.91
CA ALA A 229 14.40 40.01 34.88
C ALA A 229 13.04 40.35 34.23
N GLY A 230 13.04 40.83 32.99
CA GLY A 230 11.82 41.05 32.21
C GLY A 230 11.20 39.77 31.67
N LEU A 231 11.95 38.66 31.63
CA LEU A 231 11.51 37.38 31.10
C LEU A 231 10.92 36.49 32.22
N SER A 232 9.80 35.84 31.91
CA SER A 232 9.15 34.83 32.72
C SER A 232 9.76 33.47 32.40
N ALA A 233 10.63 32.99 33.27
CA ALA A 233 11.22 31.66 33.14
C ALA A 233 10.14 30.56 33.09
N ALA A 234 9.03 30.73 33.83
CA ALA A 234 7.91 29.79 33.83
C ALA A 234 7.18 29.75 32.47
N THR A 235 6.87 30.91 31.89
CA THR A 235 6.19 30.98 30.58
C THR A 235 7.07 30.43 29.46
N LEU A 236 8.37 30.76 29.48
CA LEU A 236 9.31 30.17 28.54
C LEU A 236 9.36 28.65 28.72
N ALA A 237 9.50 28.14 29.96
CA ALA A 237 9.46 26.71 30.33
C ALA A 237 8.25 26.00 29.72
N GLU A 238 7.05 26.55 29.92
CA GLU A 238 5.79 26.02 29.41
C GLU A 238 5.74 25.98 27.88
N LEU A 239 6.17 27.04 27.18
CA LEU A 239 6.17 27.11 25.72
C LEU A 239 7.17 26.12 25.10
N GLY A 240 8.34 25.95 25.71
CA GLY A 240 9.34 24.99 25.23
C GLY A 240 8.92 23.55 25.49
N GLU A 241 8.28 23.26 26.62
CA GLU A 241 7.69 21.94 26.90
C GLU A 241 6.55 21.63 25.92
N ALA A 242 5.66 22.59 25.63
CA ALA A 242 4.61 22.42 24.63
C ALA A 242 5.18 22.11 23.24
N PHE A 243 6.29 22.77 22.85
CA PHE A 243 6.96 22.48 21.58
C PHE A 243 7.64 21.11 21.56
N ASP A 244 8.26 20.69 22.67
CA ASP A 244 8.86 19.36 22.80
C ASP A 244 7.79 18.28 22.63
N GLN A 245 6.67 18.41 23.35
CA GLN A 245 5.55 17.47 23.25
C GLN A 245 4.97 17.43 21.83
N LEU A 246 4.80 18.59 21.20
CA LEU A 246 4.35 18.67 19.81
C LEU A 246 5.31 17.89 18.88
N CYS A 247 6.62 18.10 19.03
CA CYS A 247 7.61 17.38 18.22
C CYS A 247 7.62 15.87 18.52
N ARG A 248 7.65 15.48 19.80
CA ARG A 248 7.75 14.08 20.23
C ARG A 248 6.54 13.26 19.80
N TYR A 249 5.33 13.80 19.92
CA TYR A 249 4.10 13.06 19.66
C TYR A 249 3.56 13.23 18.25
N HIS A 250 3.82 14.37 17.59
CA HIS A 250 3.17 14.70 16.31
C HIS A 250 4.12 14.79 15.12
N ALA A 251 5.44 14.88 15.30
CA ALA A 251 6.34 14.98 14.14
C ALA A 251 6.29 13.75 13.21
N PRO A 252 6.34 12.50 13.69
CA PRO A 252 6.23 11.33 12.82
C PRO A 252 4.90 11.29 12.06
N SER A 253 3.81 11.64 12.76
CA SER A 253 2.48 11.70 12.16
C SER A 253 2.37 12.79 11.11
N LEU A 254 3.00 13.95 11.28
CA LEU A 254 2.99 15.03 10.28
C LEU A 254 3.82 14.69 9.03
N GLU A 255 4.94 13.99 9.20
CA GLU A 255 5.70 13.44 8.07
C GLU A 255 4.86 12.43 7.30
N ALA A 256 4.18 11.52 8.00
CA ALA A 256 3.26 10.55 7.40
C ALA A 256 2.09 11.25 6.69
N VAL A 257 1.44 12.24 7.32
CA VAL A 257 0.35 13.04 6.74
C VAL A 257 0.81 13.74 5.46
N THR A 258 2.00 14.34 5.47
CA THR A 258 2.56 15.03 4.30
C THR A 258 2.83 14.04 3.17
N ALA A 259 3.41 12.87 3.48
CA ALA A 259 3.62 11.81 2.52
C ALA A 259 2.29 11.29 1.95
N MET A 260 1.30 11.03 2.79
CA MET A 260 -0.03 10.54 2.39
C MET A 260 -0.73 11.54 1.48
N LEU A 261 -0.77 12.84 1.85
CA LEU A 261 -1.37 13.90 1.03
C LEU A 261 -0.75 13.97 -0.37
N ARG A 262 0.57 13.76 -0.48
CA ARG A 262 1.26 13.69 -1.79
C ARG A 262 0.83 12.45 -2.59
N GLN A 263 0.53 11.34 -1.91
CA GLN A 263 0.17 10.08 -2.55
C GLN A 263 -1.31 9.98 -2.94
N LEU A 264 -2.20 10.81 -2.38
CA LEU A 264 -3.64 10.75 -2.63
C LEU A 264 -4.00 10.88 -4.12
N SER A 265 -3.32 11.74 -4.88
CA SER A 265 -3.58 11.88 -6.32
C SER A 265 -3.31 10.58 -7.08
N PHE A 266 -2.32 9.79 -6.66
CA PHE A 266 -2.04 8.49 -7.25
C PHE A 266 -3.14 7.49 -6.92
N TYR A 267 -3.59 7.44 -5.67
CA TYR A 267 -4.70 6.56 -5.30
C TYR A 267 -5.98 6.91 -6.06
N ARG A 268 -6.31 8.19 -6.19
CA ARG A 268 -7.47 8.65 -6.99
C ARG A 268 -7.35 8.24 -8.46
N LEU A 269 -6.16 8.38 -9.03
CA LEU A 269 -5.87 7.92 -10.39
C LEU A 269 -6.02 6.40 -10.55
N LEU A 270 -5.60 5.62 -9.54
CA LEU A 270 -5.74 4.16 -9.54
C LEU A 270 -7.21 3.73 -9.54
N ILE A 271 -8.04 4.38 -8.71
CA ILE A 271 -9.49 4.17 -8.70
C ILE A 271 -10.08 4.46 -10.08
N LYS A 272 -9.68 5.58 -10.71
CA LYS A 272 -10.16 5.94 -12.04
C LYS A 272 -9.79 4.91 -13.12
N ILE A 273 -8.56 4.41 -13.08
CA ILE A 273 -8.11 3.34 -13.98
C ILE A 273 -8.94 2.07 -13.76
N LYS A 274 -9.20 1.70 -12.50
CA LYS A 274 -10.07 0.57 -12.14
C LYS A 274 -11.49 0.75 -12.68
N GLU A 275 -12.09 1.93 -12.54
CA GLU A 275 -13.43 2.22 -13.10
C GLU A 275 -13.47 2.02 -14.63
N LYS A 276 -12.40 2.44 -15.34
CA LYS A 276 -12.29 2.23 -16.79
C LYS A 276 -12.13 0.75 -17.14
N LEU A 277 -11.36 0.00 -16.37
CA LEU A 277 -11.22 -1.45 -16.52
C LEU A 277 -12.56 -2.15 -16.30
N ASP A 278 -13.30 -1.79 -15.26
CA ASP A 278 -14.62 -2.36 -14.98
C ASP A 278 -15.62 -2.04 -16.11
N THR A 279 -15.59 -0.81 -16.62
CA THR A 279 -16.44 -0.40 -17.75
C THR A 279 -16.16 -1.25 -18.98
N LEU A 280 -14.88 -1.47 -19.30
CA LEU A 280 -14.45 -2.36 -20.39
C LEU A 280 -14.91 -3.80 -20.15
N ARG A 281 -14.62 -4.35 -18.96
CA ARG A 281 -15.00 -5.72 -18.58
C ARG A 281 -16.50 -5.93 -18.70
N ASN A 282 -17.32 -4.97 -18.26
CA ASN A 282 -18.78 -5.05 -18.31
C ASN A 282 -19.36 -4.84 -19.72
N THR A 283 -18.81 -3.89 -20.48
CA THR A 283 -19.33 -3.54 -21.82
C THR A 283 -18.96 -4.59 -22.85
N GLU A 284 -17.71 -5.05 -22.85
CA GLU A 284 -17.22 -6.07 -23.78
C GLU A 284 -17.38 -7.50 -23.25
N ARG A 285 -17.92 -7.65 -22.03
CA ARG A 285 -18.06 -8.93 -21.31
C ARG A 285 -16.74 -9.71 -21.24
N LEU A 286 -15.64 -8.98 -21.08
CA LEU A 286 -14.29 -9.54 -21.10
C LEU A 286 -13.89 -10.00 -19.70
N SER A 287 -13.47 -11.26 -19.60
CA SER A 287 -12.71 -11.77 -18.46
C SER A 287 -11.36 -12.25 -18.94
N VAL A 288 -10.29 -11.85 -18.24
CA VAL A 288 -8.94 -12.23 -18.64
C VAL A 288 -8.63 -13.61 -18.05
N LEU A 289 -8.36 -14.59 -18.92
CA LEU A 289 -8.03 -15.96 -18.54
C LEU A 289 -6.71 -16.04 -17.78
N SER A 290 -5.77 -15.12 -18.04
CA SER A 290 -4.54 -15.00 -17.25
C SER A 290 -4.81 -14.72 -15.77
N ASP A 291 -6.02 -14.25 -15.42
CA ASP A 291 -6.45 -13.96 -14.05
C ASP A 291 -7.39 -15.05 -13.49
N ALA A 292 -7.26 -16.29 -13.99
CA ALA A 292 -8.06 -17.44 -13.55
C ALA A 292 -8.07 -17.64 -12.02
N PRO A 293 -6.94 -17.51 -11.28
CA PRO A 293 -6.97 -17.60 -9.82
C PRO A 293 -7.93 -16.58 -9.18
N THR A 294 -7.95 -15.34 -9.66
CA THR A 294 -8.83 -14.28 -9.12
C THR A 294 -10.30 -14.59 -9.41
N LEU A 295 -10.60 -15.09 -10.61
CA LEU A 295 -11.97 -15.48 -10.97
C LEU A 295 -12.45 -16.64 -10.09
N ILE A 296 -11.61 -17.64 -9.85
CA ILE A 296 -11.93 -18.75 -8.95
C ILE A 296 -12.16 -18.22 -7.54
N ALA A 297 -11.26 -17.40 -7.00
CA ALA A 297 -11.40 -16.82 -5.66
C ALA A 297 -12.72 -16.03 -5.51
N HIS A 298 -13.12 -15.30 -6.56
CA HIS A 298 -14.41 -14.61 -6.60
C HIS A 298 -15.61 -15.57 -6.58
N LEU A 299 -15.56 -16.65 -7.37
CA LEU A 299 -16.61 -17.67 -7.39
C LEU A 299 -16.72 -18.40 -6.05
N LEU A 300 -15.59 -18.72 -5.40
CA LEU A 300 -15.55 -19.39 -4.11
C LEU A 300 -16.18 -18.59 -2.97
N ARG A 301 -16.16 -17.25 -3.04
CA ARG A 301 -16.79 -16.40 -2.01
C ARG A 301 -18.30 -16.63 -1.86
N HIS A 302 -18.95 -17.09 -2.92
CA HIS A 302 -20.39 -17.32 -2.95
C HIS A 302 -20.77 -18.75 -2.56
N VAL A 303 -19.80 -19.56 -2.13
CA VAL A 303 -20.00 -20.95 -1.72
C VAL A 303 -19.86 -21.05 -0.20
N ASP A 304 -20.82 -21.73 0.44
CA ASP A 304 -20.83 -21.89 1.89
C ASP A 304 -19.58 -22.62 2.41
N PRO A 305 -19.04 -22.23 3.58
CA PRO A 305 -17.94 -22.95 4.22
C PRO A 305 -18.36 -24.39 4.53
N GLY A 306 -17.88 -25.35 3.73
CA GLY A 306 -18.21 -26.77 3.87
C GLY A 306 -18.94 -27.37 2.67
N GLN A 307 -19.35 -26.56 1.71
CA GLN A 307 -19.75 -27.05 0.39
C GLN A 307 -18.57 -27.00 -0.57
N SER A 308 -18.38 -28.07 -1.34
CA SER A 308 -17.47 -28.03 -2.47
C SER A 308 -18.22 -27.32 -3.61
N PRO A 309 -17.68 -26.23 -4.17
CA PRO A 309 -18.25 -25.62 -5.35
C PRO A 309 -18.49 -26.67 -6.43
N PHE A 310 -19.60 -26.58 -7.17
CA PHE A 310 -19.94 -27.53 -8.23
C PHE A 310 -18.78 -27.80 -9.21
N PHE A 311 -17.98 -26.77 -9.50
CA PHE A 311 -16.82 -26.91 -10.37
C PHE A 311 -15.69 -27.78 -9.79
N TYR A 312 -15.56 -27.85 -8.47
CA TYR A 312 -14.65 -28.76 -7.79
C TYR A 312 -15.23 -30.17 -7.62
N GLU A 313 -16.54 -30.35 -7.43
CA GLU A 313 -17.16 -31.68 -7.39
C GLU A 313 -16.86 -32.50 -8.66
N ARG A 314 -16.96 -31.86 -9.83
CA ARG A 314 -16.69 -32.50 -11.12
C ARG A 314 -15.21 -32.89 -11.33
N ILE A 315 -14.30 -32.36 -10.53
CA ILE A 315 -12.86 -32.58 -10.67
C ILE A 315 -12.29 -33.41 -9.53
N GLY A 316 -12.82 -33.26 -8.32
CA GLY A 316 -12.55 -34.14 -7.19
C GLY A 316 -12.95 -35.58 -7.50
N THR A 317 -13.94 -35.82 -8.36
CA THR A 317 -14.26 -37.17 -8.88
C THR A 317 -13.18 -37.76 -9.80
N ARG A 318 -12.24 -36.94 -10.31
CA ARG A 318 -11.19 -37.36 -11.26
C ARG A 318 -9.78 -37.30 -10.69
N ILE A 319 -9.56 -36.48 -9.66
CA ILE A 319 -8.24 -36.28 -9.05
C ILE A 319 -8.35 -36.61 -7.57
N ALA A 320 -7.82 -37.79 -7.20
CA ALA A 320 -7.82 -38.29 -5.84
C ALA A 320 -6.61 -37.80 -5.02
N HIS A 321 -5.45 -37.71 -5.68
CA HIS A 321 -4.19 -37.39 -5.03
C HIS A 321 -3.62 -36.10 -5.57
N HIS A 322 -3.07 -35.28 -4.68
CA HIS A 322 -2.47 -34.00 -5.03
C HIS A 322 -1.00 -34.00 -4.64
N MET A 323 -0.15 -33.47 -5.53
CA MET A 323 1.24 -33.16 -5.21
C MET A 323 1.50 -31.73 -5.66
N ILE A 324 1.88 -30.88 -4.71
CA ILE A 324 2.30 -29.50 -4.97
C ILE A 324 3.76 -29.40 -4.59
N ASP A 325 4.60 -29.20 -5.61
CA ASP A 325 6.02 -28.94 -5.45
C ASP A 325 6.27 -27.43 -5.38
N GLU A 326 7.42 -27.02 -4.84
CA GLU A 326 7.81 -25.62 -4.64
C GLU A 326 6.71 -24.78 -3.93
N PHE A 327 6.11 -25.36 -2.88
CA PHE A 327 4.97 -24.76 -2.19
C PHE A 327 5.27 -23.36 -1.61
N GLN A 328 6.54 -23.05 -1.32
CA GLN A 328 6.95 -21.73 -0.84
C GLN A 328 6.73 -20.59 -1.85
N ASP A 329 6.63 -20.90 -3.14
CA ASP A 329 6.39 -19.93 -4.22
C ASP A 329 4.90 -19.90 -4.64
N THR A 330 4.04 -20.61 -3.90
CA THR A 330 2.59 -20.60 -4.14
C THR A 330 1.97 -19.37 -3.51
N SER A 331 1.24 -18.60 -4.31
CA SER A 331 0.49 -17.43 -3.86
C SER A 331 -0.59 -17.81 -2.84
N GLN A 332 -0.91 -16.91 -1.90
CA GLN A 332 -1.93 -17.20 -0.88
C GLN A 332 -3.30 -17.45 -1.55
N MET A 333 -3.66 -16.67 -2.57
CA MET A 333 -4.86 -16.86 -3.38
C MET A 333 -4.87 -18.20 -4.09
N GLN A 334 -3.75 -18.63 -4.66
CA GLN A 334 -3.65 -19.96 -5.29
C GLN A 334 -3.88 -21.08 -4.28
N TYR A 335 -3.29 -20.98 -3.08
CA TYR A 335 -3.50 -21.95 -2.01
C TYR A 335 -4.95 -21.97 -1.52
N GLU A 336 -5.53 -20.79 -1.26
CA GLU A 336 -6.94 -20.64 -0.87
C GLU A 336 -7.88 -21.25 -1.91
N ASN A 337 -7.58 -21.06 -3.20
CA ASN A 337 -8.32 -21.68 -4.28
C ASN A 337 -8.16 -23.21 -4.30
N PHE A 338 -6.98 -23.76 -4.00
CA PHE A 338 -6.74 -25.19 -3.95
C PHE A 338 -7.32 -25.87 -2.71
N LEU A 339 -7.51 -25.13 -1.62
CA LEU A 339 -7.89 -25.66 -0.31
C LEU A 339 -9.15 -26.55 -0.33
N PRO A 340 -10.22 -26.25 -1.08
CA PRO A 340 -11.38 -27.14 -1.19
C PRO A 340 -11.02 -28.53 -1.75
N LEU A 341 -10.15 -28.60 -2.76
CA LEU A 341 -9.71 -29.89 -3.34
C LEU A 341 -8.88 -30.70 -2.35
N LEU A 342 -7.97 -30.04 -1.63
CA LEU A 342 -7.14 -30.68 -0.61
C LEU A 342 -8.00 -31.24 0.54
N ARG A 343 -9.04 -30.48 0.95
CA ARG A 343 -9.99 -30.93 1.99
C ARG A 343 -10.82 -32.12 1.53
N GLU A 344 -11.28 -32.11 0.28
CA GLU A 344 -12.03 -33.22 -0.31
C GLU A 344 -11.18 -34.50 -0.35
N ALA A 345 -9.93 -34.41 -0.81
CA ALA A 345 -9.01 -35.56 -0.84
C ALA A 345 -8.80 -36.15 0.55
N VAL A 346 -8.47 -35.31 1.55
CA VAL A 346 -8.28 -35.75 2.93
C VAL A 346 -9.56 -36.33 3.52
N GLY A 347 -10.72 -35.71 3.24
CA GLY A 347 -12.03 -36.20 3.67
C GLY A 347 -12.38 -37.58 3.13
N ASN A 348 -11.93 -37.89 1.91
CA ASN A 348 -12.09 -39.20 1.26
C ASN A 348 -10.98 -40.20 1.61
N GLY A 349 -10.08 -39.87 2.54
CA GLY A 349 -8.96 -40.74 2.94
C GLY A 349 -7.85 -40.86 1.90
N GLN A 350 -7.74 -39.87 1.01
CA GLN A 350 -6.72 -39.80 -0.04
C GLN A 350 -5.57 -38.88 0.39
N ASP A 351 -4.37 -39.17 -0.11
CA ASP A 351 -3.16 -38.42 0.24
C ASP A 351 -2.99 -37.13 -0.60
N SER A 352 -2.54 -36.06 0.07
CA SER A 352 -2.05 -34.82 -0.55
C SER A 352 -0.66 -34.50 -0.03
N LEU A 353 0.31 -34.34 -0.93
CA LEU A 353 1.70 -34.05 -0.61
C LEU A 353 2.04 -32.60 -0.98
N LEU A 354 2.45 -31.81 0.00
CA LEU A 354 2.97 -30.46 -0.20
C LEU A 354 4.47 -30.48 0.09
N VAL A 355 5.28 -30.09 -0.88
CA VAL A 355 6.75 -30.08 -0.79
C VAL A 355 7.23 -28.66 -1.02
N GLY A 356 8.18 -28.20 -0.20
CA GLY A 356 8.80 -26.90 -0.35
C GLY A 356 9.84 -26.59 0.72
N ASP A 357 10.61 -25.52 0.51
CA ASP A 357 11.61 -24.99 1.43
C ASP A 357 11.43 -23.49 1.60
N ALA A 358 10.98 -23.06 2.79
CA ALA A 358 10.78 -21.65 3.09
C ALA A 358 12.03 -20.78 2.92
N LYS A 359 13.24 -21.36 2.98
CA LYS A 359 14.50 -20.63 2.77
C LYS A 359 14.76 -20.31 1.31
N GLN A 360 14.03 -20.94 0.38
CA GLN A 360 14.18 -20.78 -1.06
C GLN A 360 13.09 -19.88 -1.68
N SER A 361 12.21 -19.30 -0.86
CA SER A 361 11.19 -18.36 -1.33
C SER A 361 11.85 -17.08 -1.84
N ILE A 362 11.69 -16.80 -3.14
CA ILE A 362 12.27 -15.64 -3.82
C ILE A 362 11.22 -14.79 -4.56
N TYR A 363 9.94 -15.16 -4.48
CA TYR A 363 8.82 -14.54 -5.20
C TYR A 363 7.79 -13.87 -4.29
#